data_AF-A0A950ICR2-F1
#
_entry.id   AF-A0A950ICR2-F1
#
_cell.length_a   1.000
_cell.length_b   1.000
_cell.length_c   1.000
_cell.angle_alpha   90.00
_cell.angle_beta   90.00
_cell.angle_gamma   90.00
#
_symmetry.space_group_name_H-M   'P 1'
#
loop_
_entity.id
_entity.type
_entity.pdbx_description
1 polymer ?
#
loop_
_entity_poly.entity_id
_entity_poly.type
_entity_poly.pdbx_seq_one_letter_code
_entity_poly.pdbx_strand_id
1 'polypeptide(L)'
;MSEPIEVKPMWRRAGGLALVCEKCLNVRFPEDFPEHAGDERLKLREWLKDRLKAEGHWGAVRATGTTCLDVCAVGRVTVLIDPVGRGGEQKCLVFDPLEDRELIYATIVRELAPQESPV
;
A
#
# COMPACT_ATOMS: atom_id res chain seq x y z
N MET A 1 21.24 4.96 30.61
CA MET A 1 20.26 5.00 29.51
C MET A 1 20.68 3.94 28.52
N SER A 2 19.80 3.01 28.15
CA SER A 2 20.12 1.99 27.14
C SER A 2 20.07 2.61 25.75
N GLU A 3 20.99 2.22 24.88
CA GLU A 3 20.99 2.63 23.47
C GLU A 3 19.98 1.80 22.66
N PRO A 4 19.38 2.38 21.60
CA PRO A 4 18.49 1.65 20.72
C PRO A 4 19.26 0.62 19.89
N ILE A 5 18.69 -0.58 19.76
CA ILE A 5 19.23 -1.64 18.89
C ILE A 5 18.61 -1.50 17.50
N GLU A 6 19.43 -1.40 16.46
CA GLU A 6 18.95 -1.41 15.08
C GLU A 6 18.49 -2.82 14.68
N VAL A 7 17.26 -2.92 14.18
CA VAL A 7 16.72 -4.16 13.58
C VAL A 7 16.14 -3.87 12.21
N LYS A 8 16.27 -4.83 11.29
CA LYS A 8 15.73 -4.73 9.93
C LYS A 8 14.50 -5.61 9.77
N PRO A 9 13.34 -5.05 9.39
CA PRO A 9 12.14 -5.84 9.16
C PRO A 9 12.28 -6.70 7.89
N MET A 10 11.52 -7.79 7.82
CA MET A 10 11.61 -8.76 6.71
C MET A 10 11.41 -8.12 5.33
N TRP A 11 10.44 -7.20 5.22
CA TRP A 11 10.11 -6.52 3.96
C TRP A 11 11.25 -5.62 3.45
N ARG A 12 12.19 -5.22 4.32
CA ARG A 12 13.38 -4.44 3.94
C ARG A 12 14.48 -5.30 3.33
N ARG A 13 14.36 -6.63 3.31
CA ARG A 13 15.43 -7.50 2.79
C ARG A 13 15.33 -7.78 1.29
N ALA A 14 14.11 -7.97 0.78
CA ALA A 14 13.90 -8.43 -0.59
C ALA A 14 12.65 -7.82 -1.27
N GLY A 15 11.92 -6.94 -0.58
CA GLY A 15 10.74 -6.29 -1.15
C GLY A 15 10.65 -4.82 -0.77
N GLY A 16 9.52 -4.42 -0.19
CA GLY A 16 9.34 -3.03 0.22
C GLY A 16 7.99 -2.71 0.85
N LEU A 17 7.65 -1.43 0.82
CA LEU A 17 6.57 -0.82 1.57
C LEU A 17 5.57 -0.15 0.63
N ALA A 18 4.29 -0.44 0.83
CA ALA A 18 3.17 0.29 0.23
C ALA A 18 2.42 1.05 1.33
N LEU A 19 2.35 2.38 1.21
CA LEU A 19 1.60 3.25 2.12
C LEU A 19 0.28 3.67 1.45
N VAL A 20 -0.83 3.26 2.03
CA VAL A 20 -2.18 3.66 1.61
C VAL A 20 -2.59 4.91 2.37
N CYS A 21 -2.95 5.98 1.66
CA CYS A 21 -3.46 7.20 2.29
C CYS A 21 -4.86 6.96 2.86
N GLU A 22 -4.99 6.79 4.17
CA GLU A 22 -6.27 6.52 4.82
C GLU A 22 -7.16 7.76 4.88
N LYS A 23 -6.60 8.98 4.88
CA LYS A 23 -7.42 10.20 4.75
C LYS A 23 -8.12 10.30 3.40
N CYS A 24 -7.49 9.85 2.31
CA CYS A 24 -8.15 9.78 1.01
C CYS A 24 -9.41 8.89 1.09
N LEU A 25 -9.30 7.71 1.71
CA LEU A 25 -10.37 6.72 1.76
C LEU A 25 -11.45 6.98 2.81
N ASN A 26 -11.05 7.39 4.02
CA ASN A 26 -11.92 7.40 5.20
C ASN A 26 -12.48 8.79 5.50
N VAL A 27 -11.93 9.84 4.88
CA VAL A 27 -12.34 11.23 5.11
C VAL A 27 -12.75 11.90 3.81
N ARG A 28 -11.84 12.00 2.84
CA ARG A 28 -12.11 12.71 1.58
C ARG A 28 -13.12 12.01 0.70
N PHE A 29 -12.98 10.71 0.51
CA PHE A 29 -13.89 9.96 -0.36
C PHE A 29 -15.35 10.03 0.13
N PRO A 30 -15.67 9.84 1.43
CA PRO A 30 -17.05 10.00 1.92
C PRO A 30 -17.55 11.45 1.91
N GLU A 31 -16.66 12.45 2.01
CA GLU A 31 -17.02 13.87 1.84
C GLU A 31 -17.43 14.16 0.39
N ASP A 32 -16.67 13.62 -0.58
CA ASP A 32 -16.89 13.82 -2.00
C ASP A 32 -18.05 12.94 -2.56
N PHE A 33 -18.23 11.73 -2.01
CA PHE A 33 -19.20 10.71 -2.44
C PHE A 33 -19.94 10.09 -1.24
N PRO A 34 -20.87 10.82 -0.60
CA PRO A 34 -21.56 10.39 0.61
C PRO A 34 -22.36 9.08 0.45
N GLU A 35 -22.86 8.79 -0.76
CA GLU A 35 -23.59 7.56 -1.09
C GLU A 35 -22.75 6.28 -0.95
N HIS A 36 -21.42 6.42 -0.94
CA HIS A 36 -20.46 5.33 -0.77
C HIS A 36 -19.82 5.32 0.62
N ALA A 37 -20.31 6.15 1.55
CA ALA A 37 -19.82 6.17 2.92
C ALA A 37 -20.02 4.79 3.59
N GLY A 38 -18.92 4.21 4.10
CA GLY A 38 -18.94 2.89 4.75
C GLY A 38 -18.89 1.70 3.79
N ASP A 39 -18.67 1.91 2.49
CA ASP A 39 -18.48 0.81 1.54
C ASP A 39 -17.26 -0.06 1.95
N GLU A 40 -17.47 -1.37 2.09
CA GLU A 40 -16.44 -2.32 2.50
C GLU A 40 -15.24 -2.33 1.55
N ARG A 41 -15.41 -1.94 0.29
CA ARG A 41 -14.31 -1.80 -0.68
C ARG A 41 -13.29 -0.74 -0.25
N LEU A 42 -13.71 0.26 0.53
CA LEU A 42 -12.83 1.30 1.07
C LEU A 42 -11.90 0.79 2.19
N LYS A 43 -12.13 -0.41 2.74
CA LYS A 43 -11.21 -1.08 3.68
C LYS A 43 -9.96 -1.65 2.99
N LEU A 44 -9.36 -0.86 2.11
CA LEU A 44 -8.29 -1.26 1.19
C LEU A 44 -7.06 -1.82 1.91
N ARG A 45 -6.64 -1.22 3.03
CA ARG A 45 -5.46 -1.70 3.80
C ARG A 45 -5.67 -3.12 4.34
N GLU A 46 -6.86 -3.40 4.86
CA GLU A 46 -7.19 -4.71 5.44
C GLU A 46 -7.29 -5.75 4.34
N TRP A 47 -7.99 -5.41 3.26
CA TRP A 47 -8.07 -6.25 2.07
C TRP A 47 -6.68 -6.57 1.48
N LEU A 48 -5.80 -5.57 1.33
CA LEU A 48 -4.43 -5.77 0.83
C LEU A 48 -3.62 -6.70 1.73
N LYS A 49 -3.72 -6.52 3.06
CA LYS A 49 -3.05 -7.38 4.03
C LYS A 49 -3.48 -8.84 3.87
N ASP A 50 -4.77 -9.09 3.75
CA ASP A 50 -5.30 -10.45 3.64
C ASP A 50 -4.98 -11.06 2.27
N ARG A 51 -5.06 -10.27 1.19
CA ARG A 51 -4.67 -10.70 -0.16
C ARG A 51 -3.18 -11.05 -0.26
N LEU A 52 -2.29 -10.22 0.29
CA LEU A 52 -0.84 -10.49 0.32
C LEU A 52 -0.52 -11.79 1.07
N LYS A 53 -1.28 -12.12 2.13
CA LYS A 53 -1.12 -13.41 2.82
C LYS A 53 -1.61 -14.58 1.99
N ALA A 54 -2.78 -14.43 1.37
CA ALA A 54 -3.40 -15.48 0.57
C ALA A 54 -2.52 -15.92 -0.62
N GLU A 55 -1.79 -14.99 -1.23
CA GLU A 55 -0.89 -15.28 -2.36
C GLU A 55 0.58 -15.46 -1.96
N GLY A 56 0.90 -15.49 -0.66
CA GLY A 56 2.28 -15.77 -0.20
C GLY A 56 3.28 -14.62 -0.38
N HIS A 57 2.82 -13.41 -0.69
CA HIS A 57 3.67 -12.21 -0.76
C HIS A 57 3.89 -11.52 0.59
N TRP A 58 3.17 -11.95 1.63
CA TRP A 58 3.31 -11.43 2.99
C TRP A 58 4.73 -11.66 3.53
N GLY A 59 5.31 -10.63 4.13
CA GLY A 59 6.65 -10.66 4.70
C GLY A 59 7.70 -10.02 3.80
N ALA A 60 7.63 -10.26 2.49
CA ALA A 60 8.43 -9.54 1.50
C ALA A 60 7.80 -8.17 1.16
N VAL A 61 6.48 -8.14 1.01
CA VAL A 61 5.71 -6.92 0.77
C VAL A 61 4.97 -6.52 2.04
N ARG A 62 5.05 -5.24 2.41
CA ARG A 62 4.28 -4.67 3.51
C ARG A 62 3.34 -3.59 2.98
N ALA A 63 2.03 -3.82 3.08
CA ALA A 63 1.04 -2.76 2.93
C ALA A 63 0.61 -2.23 4.31
N THR A 64 0.56 -0.91 4.47
CA THR A 64 0.10 -0.26 5.70
C THR A 64 -0.56 1.08 5.40
N GLY A 65 -1.29 1.61 6.38
CA GLY A 65 -1.92 2.92 6.29
C GLY A 65 -0.94 4.03 6.68
N THR A 66 -1.15 5.20 6.08
CA THR A 66 -0.65 6.49 6.57
C THR A 66 -1.82 7.45 6.70
N THR A 67 -1.72 8.42 7.61
CA THR A 67 -2.78 9.41 7.80
C THR A 67 -2.96 10.27 6.56
N CYS A 68 -1.89 10.84 5.99
CA CYS A 68 -1.97 11.69 4.80
C CYS A 68 -0.64 11.63 4.03
N LEU A 69 -0.70 11.80 2.70
CA LEU A 69 0.47 11.96 1.82
C LEU A 69 0.57 13.35 1.18
N ASP A 70 -0.37 14.25 1.49
CA ASP A 70 -0.43 15.64 0.96
C ASP A 70 -0.59 15.76 -0.58
N VAL A 71 -1.08 14.70 -1.23
CA VAL A 71 -1.35 14.64 -2.68
C VAL A 71 -2.85 14.74 -3.01
N CYS A 72 -3.72 14.68 -1.97
CA CYS A 72 -5.19 14.70 -1.99
C CYS A 72 -5.85 14.77 -3.37
N ALA A 73 -6.00 13.62 -4.03
CA ALA A 73 -6.74 13.50 -5.28
C ALA A 73 -8.24 13.26 -5.01
N VAL A 74 -9.09 14.17 -5.50
CA VAL A 74 -10.56 14.13 -5.31
C VAL A 74 -11.12 12.79 -5.80
N GLY A 75 -11.90 12.11 -4.97
CA GLY A 75 -12.49 10.81 -5.30
C GLY A 75 -11.53 9.66 -5.57
N ARG A 76 -10.25 9.79 -5.17
CA ARG A 76 -9.23 8.78 -5.44
C ARG A 76 -8.44 8.44 -4.19
N VAL A 77 -7.80 7.27 -4.19
CA VAL A 77 -6.84 6.89 -3.16
C VAL A 77 -5.41 7.03 -3.66
N THR A 78 -4.57 7.68 -2.86
CA THR A 78 -3.13 7.73 -3.11
C THR A 78 -2.43 6.57 -2.42
N VAL A 79 -1.55 5.88 -3.15
CA VAL A 79 -0.67 4.83 -2.63
C VAL A 79 0.78 5.17 -2.98
N LEU A 80 1.63 5.30 -1.96
CA LEU A 80 3.07 5.37 -2.14
C LEU A 80 3.65 3.95 -2.17
N ILE A 81 4.45 3.66 -3.18
CA ILE A 81 5.18 2.39 -3.33
C ILE A 81 6.66 2.70 -3.20
N ASP A 82 7.31 2.04 -2.25
CA ASP A 82 8.70 2.26 -1.90
C ASP A 82 9.47 0.92 -1.89
N PRO A 83 10.34 0.67 -2.88
CA PRO A 83 11.16 -0.53 -2.98
C PRO A 83 12.40 -0.49 -2.05
N VAL A 84 12.26 0.04 -0.82
CA VAL A 84 13.35 0.25 0.17
C VAL A 84 14.32 -0.93 0.28
N GLY A 85 13.82 -2.18 0.16
CA GLY A 85 14.62 -3.37 0.37
C GLY A 85 15.51 -3.77 -0.80
N ARG A 86 15.29 -3.22 -2.00
CA ARG A 86 15.98 -3.59 -3.24
C ARG A 86 16.58 -2.40 -4.00
N GLY A 87 16.26 -1.18 -3.59
CA GLY A 87 16.57 0.04 -4.35
C GLY A 87 15.58 0.24 -5.51
N GLY A 88 15.55 1.45 -6.06
CA GLY A 88 14.63 1.82 -7.13
C GLY A 88 13.91 3.14 -6.86
N GLU A 89 13.13 3.58 -7.83
CA GLU A 89 12.37 4.83 -7.74
C GLU A 89 11.09 4.62 -6.91
N GLN A 90 10.84 5.55 -5.98
CA GLN A 90 9.58 5.62 -5.26
C GLN A 90 8.48 6.11 -6.20
N LYS A 91 7.32 5.47 -6.14
CA LYS A 91 6.16 5.84 -6.97
C LYS A 91 5.01 6.28 -6.09
N CYS A 92 4.46 7.46 -6.36
CA CYS A 92 3.22 7.93 -5.73
C CYS A 92 2.11 7.86 -6.77
N LEU A 93 1.16 6.94 -6.59
CA LEU A 93 0.14 6.61 -7.59
C LEU A 93 -1.25 6.86 -7.03
N VAL A 94 -2.19 7.18 -7.92
CA VAL A 94 -3.57 7.54 -7.59
C VAL A 94 -4.51 6.56 -8.30
N PHE A 95 -5.51 6.05 -7.60
CA PHE A 95 -6.40 4.99 -8.07
C PHE A 95 -7.87 5.26 -7.75
N ASP A 96 -8.78 4.64 -8.50
CA ASP A 96 -10.16 4.43 -8.07
C ASP A 96 -10.23 3.43 -6.91
N PRO A 97 -10.68 3.82 -5.72
CA PRO A 97 -10.76 2.86 -4.62
C PRO A 97 -11.90 1.84 -4.80
N LEU A 98 -12.91 2.11 -5.64
CA LEU A 98 -14.05 1.22 -5.87
C LEU A 98 -13.83 0.25 -7.03
N GLU A 99 -13.09 0.69 -8.05
CA GLU A 99 -12.86 -0.08 -9.28
C GLU A 99 -11.46 -0.71 -9.36
N ASP A 100 -10.42 -0.05 -8.84
CA ASP A 100 -9.03 -0.44 -9.08
C ASP A 100 -8.42 -1.33 -7.99
N ARG A 101 -9.23 -1.91 -7.09
CA ARG A 101 -8.70 -2.66 -5.93
C ARG A 101 -7.71 -3.77 -6.34
N GLU A 102 -8.03 -4.53 -7.38
CA GLU A 102 -7.14 -5.57 -7.93
C GLU A 102 -5.93 -4.97 -8.67
N LEU A 103 -6.11 -3.85 -9.37
CA LEU A 103 -5.02 -3.14 -10.06
C LEU A 103 -4.00 -2.58 -9.06
N ILE A 104 -4.47 -2.05 -7.92
CA ILE A 104 -3.62 -1.60 -6.80
C ILE A 104 -2.77 -2.77 -6.32
N TYR A 105 -3.39 -3.92 -6.07
CA TYR A 105 -2.68 -5.13 -5.63
C TYR A 105 -1.63 -5.58 -6.65
N ALA A 106 -2.02 -5.76 -7.91
CA ALA A 106 -1.13 -6.19 -8.98
C ALA A 106 0.05 -5.22 -9.15
N THR A 107 -0.21 -3.91 -9.03
CA THR A 107 0.84 -2.89 -9.06
C THR A 107 1.78 -3.04 -7.87
N ILE A 108 1.26 -3.14 -6.65
CA ILE A 108 2.07 -3.33 -5.43
C ILE A 108 2.96 -4.58 -5.57
N VAL A 109 2.40 -5.71 -6.01
CA VAL A 109 3.15 -6.97 -6.17
C VAL A 109 4.21 -6.84 -7.26
N ARG A 110 3.87 -6.33 -8.45
CA ARG A 110 4.84 -6.11 -9.53
C ARG A 110 6.01 -5.25 -9.07
N GLU A 111 5.71 -4.19 -8.33
CA GLU A 111 6.71 -3.21 -7.91
C GLU A 111 7.46 -3.60 -6.63
N LEU A 112 7.00 -4.58 -5.83
CA LEU A 112 7.63 -4.88 -4.53
C LEU A 112 7.93 -6.35 -4.29
N ALA A 113 7.26 -7.29 -4.94
CA ALA A 113 7.55 -8.71 -4.76
C ALA A 113 8.94 -9.05 -5.33
N PRO A 114 9.70 -9.96 -4.67
CA PRO A 114 10.94 -10.48 -5.21
C PRO A 114 10.69 -11.04 -6.61
N GLN A 115 11.48 -10.62 -7.59
CA GLN A 115 11.47 -11.26 -8.90
C GLN A 115 12.36 -12.51 -8.80
N GLU A 116 11.88 -13.66 -9.25
CA GLU A 116 12.77 -14.80 -9.45
C GLU A 116 13.79 -14.40 -10.53
N SER A 117 15.07 -14.36 -10.18
CA SER A 117 16.11 -14.32 -11.20
C SER A 117 15.96 -15.57 -12.05
N PRO A 118 15.84 -15.47 -13.39
CA PRO A 118 15.92 -16.66 -14.22
C PRO A 118 17.31 -17.25 -13.99
N VAL A 119 17.34 -18.51 -13.55
CA VAL A 119 18.55 -19.34 -13.48
C VAL A 119 19.07 -19.59 -14.89
#